data_AF-A0A960AHU7-F1
#
_entry.id   AF-A0A960AHU7-F1
#
_cell.length_a   1.000
_cell.length_b   1.000
_cell.length_c   1.000
_cell.angle_alpha   90.00
_cell.angle_beta   90.00
_cell.angle_gamma   90.00
#
_symmetry.space_group_name_H-M   'P 1'
#
loop_
_entity.id
_entity.type
_entity.pdbx_description
1 polymer ?
#
loop_
_entity_poly.entity_id
_entity_poly.type
_entity_poly.pdbx_seq_one_letter_code
_entity_poly.pdbx_strand_id
1 'polypeptide(L)'
;MTHSHTAYAPEDVDDARRGEPSVSLDAWAASQGLSFPGSGLAGQLVTVLPRFPEYQFNVCRGELVPGRLGQVAHELHEIEAHEGSIRAGGAFFGTRVTTRRGFKSLIGFSDDRPDEPFAANAAWAPTTKVVLRVPEAALMPQVVIRNAQRMRIDHPDLAPHGMSGYRMAESGWISPELREWLALACAPLTAISASYVSLTLDHGLLAVARNGFISDTATLEHLVAVTATIAQNLASGAEAAPDFAAPLPPPDPATWPGFLTPQSHEVDAFARLADANGMVQEDAVALHRSFRLLPFPGVAKAVLRGPIPGTRADGRVVIAAQGGRTSGTYRTVVLAPAAPGATTPVGGVLHQPTDSYVEVSDGVAAGWPRTRTPNGFDSEASIGRAVAALRDRGLADL
;
A
#
# COMPACT_ATOMS: atom_id res chain seq x y z
N MET A 1 -18.47 12.30 19.64
CA MET A 1 -17.43 13.22 20.15
C MET A 1 -17.10 14.22 19.05
N THR A 2 -17.18 15.54 19.29
CA THR A 2 -16.86 16.55 18.28
C THR A 2 -15.34 16.66 18.11
N HIS A 3 -14.79 15.97 17.11
CA HIS A 3 -13.43 16.20 16.64
C HIS A 3 -13.39 17.44 15.74
N SER A 4 -12.19 17.96 15.45
CA SER A 4 -12.01 19.00 14.44
C SER A 4 -12.52 18.50 13.09
N HIS A 5 -13.03 19.36 12.23
CA HIS A 5 -13.46 18.94 10.90
C HIS A 5 -13.22 20.02 9.87
N THR A 6 -13.19 19.61 8.61
CA THR A 6 -13.07 20.50 7.46
C THR A 6 -13.57 19.79 6.21
N ALA A 7 -13.90 20.54 5.18
CA ALA A 7 -14.28 20.01 3.88
C ALA A 7 -13.43 20.63 2.78
N TYR A 8 -13.15 19.84 1.74
CA TYR A 8 -12.46 20.31 0.55
C TYR A 8 -13.38 21.08 -0.42
N ALA A 9 -14.68 20.84 -0.33
CA ALA A 9 -15.73 21.49 -1.11
C ALA A 9 -16.94 21.86 -0.23
N PRO A 10 -17.73 22.90 -0.58
CA PRO A 10 -18.90 23.31 0.21
C PRO A 10 -19.93 22.20 0.43
N GLU A 11 -20.14 21.35 -0.57
CA GLU A 11 -21.10 20.24 -0.53
C GLU A 11 -20.77 19.17 0.52
N ASP A 12 -19.49 19.03 0.90
CA ASP A 12 -19.06 18.00 1.87
C ASP A 12 -19.11 18.49 3.33
N VAL A 13 -19.55 19.74 3.60
CA VAL A 13 -19.50 20.34 4.94
C VAL A 13 -20.33 19.56 5.97
N ASP A 14 -21.50 19.06 5.58
CA ASP A 14 -22.36 18.32 6.50
C ASP A 14 -21.81 16.92 6.80
N ASP A 15 -21.19 16.26 5.82
CA ASP A 15 -20.42 15.02 6.04
C ASP A 15 -19.25 15.26 6.98
N ALA A 16 -18.49 16.34 6.78
CA ALA A 16 -17.35 16.69 7.62
C ALA A 16 -17.77 16.95 9.08
N ARG A 17 -18.87 17.68 9.29
CA ARG A 17 -19.42 17.95 10.63
C ARG A 17 -19.87 16.69 11.35
N ARG A 18 -20.48 15.76 10.61
CA ARG A 18 -20.95 14.47 11.12
C ARG A 18 -19.77 13.53 11.42
N GLY A 19 -18.73 13.56 10.58
CA GLY A 19 -17.54 12.75 10.73
C GLY A 19 -17.71 11.29 10.29
N GLU A 20 -18.80 10.97 9.62
CA GLU A 20 -19.10 9.63 9.09
C GLU A 20 -20.08 9.73 7.91
N PRO A 21 -20.07 8.77 6.98
CA PRO A 21 -21.02 8.74 5.87
C PRO A 21 -22.44 8.48 6.36
N SER A 22 -23.42 9.19 5.80
CA SER A 22 -24.85 8.92 6.03
C SER A 22 -25.42 7.84 5.10
N VAL A 23 -24.55 7.21 4.30
CA VAL A 23 -24.87 6.28 3.22
C VAL A 23 -24.10 4.98 3.44
N SER A 24 -24.57 3.87 2.87
CA SER A 24 -23.88 2.58 2.89
C SER A 24 -23.45 2.17 1.48
N LEU A 25 -22.29 1.52 1.36
CA LEU A 25 -21.83 0.92 0.11
C LEU A 25 -22.13 -0.58 0.00
N ASP A 26 -22.83 -1.18 0.97
CA ASP A 26 -23.08 -2.63 1.01
C ASP A 26 -23.77 -3.17 -0.26
N ALA A 27 -24.82 -2.49 -0.74
CA ALA A 27 -25.52 -2.87 -1.97
C ALA A 27 -24.62 -2.80 -3.21
N TRP A 28 -23.73 -1.81 -3.27
CA TRP A 28 -22.73 -1.70 -4.34
C TRP A 28 -21.66 -2.78 -4.22
N ALA A 29 -21.16 -3.07 -3.01
CA ALA A 29 -20.21 -4.15 -2.77
C ALA A 29 -20.79 -5.49 -3.24
N ALA A 30 -22.04 -5.79 -2.88
CA ALA A 30 -22.73 -7.00 -3.28
C ALA A 30 -22.89 -7.11 -4.81
N SER A 31 -23.21 -6.01 -5.52
CA SER A 31 -23.33 -6.03 -6.98
C SER A 31 -21.99 -6.26 -7.69
N GLN A 32 -20.87 -5.90 -7.04
CA GLN A 32 -19.51 -6.13 -7.52
C GLN A 32 -18.89 -7.44 -7.01
N GLY A 33 -19.60 -8.23 -6.20
CA GLY A 33 -19.07 -9.47 -5.60
C GLY A 33 -17.98 -9.23 -4.55
N LEU A 34 -17.94 -8.04 -3.95
CA LEU A 34 -16.95 -7.63 -2.96
C LEU A 34 -17.42 -7.96 -1.55
N SER A 35 -16.47 -8.24 -0.65
CA SER A 35 -16.75 -8.31 0.78
C SER A 35 -17.00 -6.92 1.36
N PHE A 36 -17.95 -6.81 2.29
CA PHE A 36 -18.26 -5.58 3.01
C PHE A 36 -18.00 -5.75 4.52
N PRO A 37 -16.73 -5.67 4.98
CA PRO A 37 -16.42 -5.68 6.41
C PRO A 37 -16.91 -4.43 7.17
N GLY A 38 -17.35 -3.39 6.46
CA GLY A 38 -17.84 -2.14 7.03
C GLY A 38 -16.74 -1.19 7.48
N SER A 39 -15.81 -1.64 8.32
CA SER A 39 -14.67 -0.84 8.81
C SER A 39 -13.40 -1.69 9.00
N GLY A 40 -12.27 -1.02 9.21
CA GLY A 40 -11.00 -1.66 9.58
C GLY A 40 -9.96 -1.78 8.47
N LEU A 41 -8.69 -1.87 8.90
CA LEU A 41 -7.53 -1.77 8.01
C LEU A 41 -7.10 -3.15 7.49
N ALA A 42 -6.92 -3.25 6.17
CA ALA A 42 -6.32 -4.44 5.57
C ALA A 42 -4.80 -4.42 5.80
N GLY A 43 -4.26 -5.39 6.54
CA GLY A 43 -2.82 -5.49 6.78
C GLY A 43 -1.97 -5.56 5.51
N GLN A 44 -2.53 -6.09 4.41
CA GLN A 44 -1.90 -6.20 3.10
C GLN A 44 -1.83 -4.86 2.34
N LEU A 45 -2.71 -3.91 2.65
CA LEU A 45 -2.82 -2.61 1.96
C LEU A 45 -2.35 -1.42 2.84
N VAL A 46 -1.89 -1.71 4.06
CA VAL A 46 -1.79 -0.77 5.19
C VAL A 46 -1.01 0.52 4.94
N THR A 47 -0.07 0.51 3.99
CA THR A 47 0.89 1.60 3.72
C THR A 47 0.20 2.86 3.21
N VAL A 48 -0.87 2.69 2.44
CA VAL A 48 -1.64 3.78 1.82
C VAL A 48 -2.99 4.01 2.51
N LEU A 49 -3.27 3.24 3.58
CA LEU A 49 -4.44 3.40 4.43
C LEU A 49 -4.19 4.44 5.54
N PRO A 50 -5.24 5.06 6.09
CA PRO A 50 -5.13 5.95 7.24
C PRO A 50 -4.47 5.26 8.43
N ARG A 51 -3.95 6.08 9.36
CA ARG A 51 -3.27 5.59 10.56
C ARG A 51 -4.19 4.75 11.44
N PHE A 52 -5.43 5.20 11.61
CA PHE A 52 -6.36 4.59 12.56
C PHE A 52 -7.56 3.96 11.83
N PRO A 53 -8.04 2.78 12.26
CA PRO A 53 -9.21 2.13 11.68
C PRO A 53 -10.49 2.96 11.81
N GLU A 54 -10.59 3.80 12.85
CA GLU A 54 -11.71 4.72 13.11
C GLU A 54 -11.89 5.79 12.02
N TYR A 55 -10.92 5.91 11.11
CA TYR A 55 -11.01 6.83 9.98
C TYR A 55 -11.60 6.17 8.74
N GLN A 56 -11.87 4.85 8.75
CA GLN A 56 -12.44 4.13 7.60
C GLN A 56 -13.88 3.71 7.84
N PHE A 57 -14.70 3.91 6.82
CA PHE A 57 -16.10 3.55 6.76
C PHE A 57 -16.40 2.91 5.40
N ASN A 58 -17.50 2.17 5.32
CA ASN A 58 -17.97 1.54 4.08
C ASN A 58 -16.85 0.82 3.31
N VAL A 59 -16.03 0.05 4.02
CA VAL A 59 -14.93 -0.68 3.42
C VAL A 59 -15.49 -1.82 2.56
N CYS A 60 -15.20 -1.78 1.26
CA CYS A 60 -15.50 -2.82 0.27
C CYS A 60 -14.18 -3.42 -0.22
N ARG A 61 -13.99 -4.74 -0.16
CA ARG A 61 -12.71 -5.39 -0.46
C ARG A 61 -12.88 -6.67 -1.29
N GLY A 62 -11.99 -6.86 -2.25
CA GLY A 62 -11.94 -8.05 -3.09
C GLY A 62 -11.12 -7.81 -4.34
N GLU A 63 -11.42 -8.56 -5.39
CA GLU A 63 -10.88 -8.32 -6.72
C GLU A 63 -11.62 -7.13 -7.35
N LEU A 64 -11.09 -5.92 -7.17
CA LEU A 64 -11.73 -4.69 -7.70
C LEU A 64 -11.59 -4.57 -9.22
N VAL A 65 -10.52 -5.13 -9.75
CA VAL A 65 -10.24 -5.23 -11.19
C VAL A 65 -9.62 -6.59 -11.44
N PRO A 66 -9.76 -7.17 -12.65
CA PRO A 66 -9.28 -8.51 -12.94
C PRO A 66 -7.82 -8.72 -12.51
N GLY A 67 -7.59 -9.73 -11.69
CA GLY A 67 -6.28 -10.13 -11.16
C GLY A 67 -5.72 -9.26 -10.03
N ARG A 68 -6.46 -8.28 -9.49
CA ARG A 68 -5.92 -7.36 -8.46
C ARG A 68 -6.79 -7.22 -7.22
N LEU A 69 -6.17 -7.51 -6.07
CA LEU A 69 -6.72 -7.19 -4.77
C LEU A 69 -6.84 -5.68 -4.66
N GLY A 70 -7.99 -5.22 -4.21
CA GLY A 70 -8.23 -3.82 -3.94
C GLY A 70 -9.24 -3.56 -2.83
N GLN A 71 -9.39 -2.29 -2.51
CA GLN A 71 -10.36 -1.78 -1.56
C GLN A 71 -10.93 -0.45 -2.04
N VAL A 72 -12.24 -0.27 -1.92
CA VAL A 72 -12.90 1.04 -1.92
C VAL A 72 -13.35 1.34 -0.50
N ALA A 73 -13.10 2.55 -0.01
CA ALA A 73 -13.54 2.96 1.32
C ALA A 73 -13.84 4.45 1.37
N HIS A 74 -14.78 4.81 2.23
CA HIS A 74 -14.93 6.17 2.74
C HIS A 74 -13.89 6.38 3.83
N GLU A 75 -13.17 7.50 3.78
CA GLU A 75 -12.11 7.80 4.72
C GLU A 75 -12.18 9.25 5.21
N LEU A 76 -11.89 9.44 6.50
CA LEU A 76 -11.52 10.74 7.03
C LEU A 76 -10.03 10.98 6.78
N HIS A 77 -9.73 11.86 5.83
CA HIS A 77 -8.37 12.30 5.58
C HIS A 77 -7.93 13.29 6.65
N GLU A 78 -6.95 12.89 7.46
CA GLU A 78 -6.37 13.73 8.51
C GLU A 78 -5.41 14.78 7.91
N ILE A 79 -5.73 16.04 8.11
CA ILE A 79 -4.95 17.19 7.64
C ILE A 79 -4.37 17.90 8.85
N GLU A 80 -3.06 18.10 8.87
CA GLU A 80 -2.39 18.79 9.97
C GLU A 80 -2.97 20.19 10.18
N ALA A 81 -3.12 20.56 11.45
CA ALA A 81 -3.60 21.88 11.87
C ALA A 81 -2.69 22.46 12.95
N HIS A 82 -2.54 23.77 12.97
CA HIS A 82 -1.78 24.48 13.98
C HIS A 82 -2.46 25.82 14.30
N GLU A 83 -2.54 26.14 15.59
CA GLU A 83 -3.10 27.41 16.08
C GLU A 83 -4.48 27.73 15.48
N GLY A 84 -5.36 26.74 15.39
CA GLY A 84 -6.72 26.90 14.89
C GLY A 84 -6.82 26.96 13.36
N SER A 85 -5.73 26.76 12.63
CA SER A 85 -5.66 26.83 11.17
C SER A 85 -5.14 25.54 10.55
N ILE A 86 -5.61 25.21 9.35
CA ILE A 86 -5.14 24.03 8.61
C ILE A 86 -3.78 24.34 7.96
N ARG A 87 -2.81 23.43 8.08
CA ARG A 87 -1.47 23.53 7.49
C ARG A 87 -1.42 22.88 6.11
N ALA A 88 -2.29 23.30 5.21
CA ALA A 88 -2.32 22.86 3.83
C ALA A 88 -2.80 23.98 2.91
N GLY A 89 -2.39 23.94 1.64
CA GLY A 89 -2.82 24.92 0.64
C GLY A 89 -4.27 24.70 0.15
N GLY A 90 -4.81 25.72 -0.50
CA GLY A 90 -6.14 25.72 -1.12
C GLY A 90 -7.28 26.07 -0.16
N ALA A 91 -8.49 26.18 -0.71
CA ALA A 91 -9.68 26.53 0.08
C ALA A 91 -10.16 25.36 0.96
N PHE A 92 -10.72 25.69 2.11
CA PHE A 92 -11.35 24.76 3.06
C PHE A 92 -12.68 25.33 3.53
N PHE A 93 -13.66 24.46 3.76
CA PHE A 93 -15.03 24.85 4.05
C PHE A 93 -15.52 24.24 5.36
N GLY A 94 -16.37 24.97 6.07
CA GLY A 94 -16.95 24.50 7.34
C GLY A 94 -15.93 24.20 8.43
N THR A 95 -14.72 24.74 8.34
CA THR A 95 -13.59 24.39 9.21
C THR A 95 -13.87 24.70 10.67
N ARG A 96 -13.72 23.67 11.52
CA ARG A 96 -13.61 23.81 12.98
C ARG A 96 -12.35 23.09 13.43
N VAL A 97 -11.35 23.83 13.88
CA VAL A 97 -10.12 23.26 14.46
C VAL A 97 -10.12 23.49 15.97
N THR A 98 -10.03 22.41 16.73
CA THR A 98 -9.81 22.48 18.17
C THR A 98 -8.31 22.38 18.45
N THR A 99 -7.67 23.50 18.77
CA THR A 99 -6.24 23.50 19.12
C THR A 99 -6.05 22.85 20.48
N ARG A 100 -5.30 21.75 20.53
CA ARG A 100 -4.88 21.11 21.78
C ARG A 100 -3.47 21.59 22.12
N ARG A 101 -3.37 22.50 23.09
CA ARG A 101 -2.08 22.99 23.62
C ARG A 101 -1.66 22.12 24.80
N GLY A 102 -0.51 21.46 24.67
CA GLY A 102 0.16 20.77 25.78
C GLY A 102 1.06 21.74 26.55
N PHE A 103 1.31 21.45 27.84
CA PHE A 103 2.24 22.23 28.67
C PHE A 103 3.64 22.29 28.05
N LYS A 104 4.08 21.23 27.34
CA LYS A 104 5.35 21.18 26.61
C LYS A 104 5.40 22.06 25.36
N SER A 105 4.29 22.18 24.62
CA SER A 105 4.20 23.14 23.51
C SER A 105 4.29 24.60 23.94
N LEU A 106 3.95 24.92 25.20
CA LEU A 106 4.10 26.25 25.78
C LEU A 106 5.55 26.59 26.16
N ILE A 107 6.41 25.59 26.32
CA ILE A 107 7.84 25.73 26.66
C ILE A 107 8.78 25.38 25.48
N GLY A 108 8.26 25.34 24.25
CA GLY A 108 9.05 25.17 23.04
C GLY A 108 9.51 23.73 22.73
N PHE A 109 9.01 22.73 23.45
CA PHE A 109 9.27 21.32 23.13
C PHE A 109 8.16 20.78 22.22
N SER A 110 8.55 20.15 21.11
CA SER A 110 7.64 19.36 20.28
C SER A 110 7.29 18.09 21.05
N ASP A 111 6.02 17.90 21.39
CA ASP A 111 5.53 16.59 21.80
C ASP A 111 5.55 15.63 20.61
N ASP A 112 5.83 14.36 20.87
CA ASP A 112 5.60 13.30 19.88
C ASP A 112 4.12 13.29 19.51
N ARG A 113 3.82 13.12 18.21
CA ARG A 113 2.44 13.09 17.71
C ARG A 113 1.67 11.96 18.42
N PRO A 114 0.52 12.25 19.06
CA PRO A 114 -0.25 11.25 19.79
C PRO A 114 -0.56 10.01 18.94
N ASP A 115 -0.50 8.83 19.54
CA ASP A 115 -0.87 7.55 18.93
C ASP A 115 -2.30 7.13 19.32
N GLU A 116 -3.24 8.07 19.18
CA GLU A 116 -4.66 7.86 19.46
C GLU A 116 -5.50 8.52 18.36
N PRO A 117 -6.60 7.89 17.90
CA PRO A 117 -7.48 8.47 16.89
C PRO A 117 -8.02 9.82 17.34
N PHE A 118 -8.07 10.78 16.42
CA PHE A 118 -8.58 12.13 16.67
C PHE A 118 -7.83 12.93 17.74
N ALA A 119 -6.65 12.47 18.19
CA ALA A 119 -5.89 13.13 19.24
C ALA A 119 -4.89 14.19 18.74
N ALA A 120 -4.49 14.10 17.47
CA ALA A 120 -3.56 15.03 16.85
C ALA A 120 -4.18 16.44 16.68
N ASN A 121 -3.31 17.46 16.59
CA ASN A 121 -3.69 18.77 16.10
C ASN A 121 -3.92 18.68 14.58
N ALA A 122 -5.12 18.27 14.21
CA ALA A 122 -5.53 18.03 12.84
C ALA A 122 -7.01 18.40 12.64
N ALA A 123 -7.42 18.47 11.39
CA ALA A 123 -8.81 18.47 10.95
C ALA A 123 -9.03 17.30 10.00
N TRP A 124 -10.23 16.71 10.04
CA TRP A 124 -10.56 15.54 9.24
C TRP A 124 -11.52 15.92 8.12
N ALA A 125 -11.20 15.50 6.91
CA ALA A 125 -11.98 15.78 5.71
C ALA A 125 -12.55 14.49 5.08
N PRO A 126 -13.83 14.47 4.69
CA PRO A 126 -14.43 13.34 3.97
C PRO A 126 -13.74 13.09 2.62
N THR A 127 -13.38 11.84 2.37
CA THR A 127 -12.83 11.38 1.10
C THR A 127 -13.34 9.98 0.76
N THR A 128 -13.33 9.64 -0.52
CA THR A 128 -13.51 8.27 -1.01
C THR A 128 -12.21 7.85 -1.68
N LYS A 129 -11.68 6.69 -1.28
CA LYS A 129 -10.39 6.17 -1.74
C LYS A 129 -10.55 4.79 -2.36
N VAL A 130 -9.92 4.60 -3.50
CA VAL A 130 -9.67 3.30 -4.14
C VAL A 130 -8.21 2.94 -3.94
N VAL A 131 -7.95 1.70 -3.53
CA VAL A 131 -6.61 1.14 -3.36
C VAL A 131 -6.51 -0.14 -4.19
N LEU A 132 -5.43 -0.30 -4.95
CA LEU A 132 -5.10 -1.50 -5.71
C LEU A 132 -3.70 -1.99 -5.36
N ARG A 133 -3.52 -3.32 -5.32
CA ARG A 133 -2.19 -3.94 -5.30
C ARG A 133 -1.59 -3.93 -6.71
N VAL A 134 -0.40 -3.35 -6.81
CA VAL A 134 0.41 -3.19 -8.03
C VAL A 134 1.83 -3.69 -7.76
N PRO A 135 2.02 -5.01 -7.55
CA PRO A 135 3.34 -5.59 -7.23
C PRO A 135 4.41 -5.24 -8.26
N GLU A 136 4.04 -5.03 -9.53
CA GLU A 136 4.93 -4.60 -10.59
C GLU A 136 5.58 -3.22 -10.35
N ALA A 137 4.97 -2.39 -9.51
CA ALA A 137 5.44 -1.08 -9.13
C ALA A 137 6.12 -1.08 -7.74
N ALA A 138 6.40 -2.25 -7.17
CA ALA A 138 7.05 -2.41 -5.87
C ALA A 138 8.42 -1.71 -5.78
N LEU A 139 9.14 -1.62 -6.90
CA LEU A 139 10.45 -0.96 -6.98
C LEU A 139 10.36 0.55 -7.26
N MET A 140 9.17 1.13 -7.39
CA MET A 140 9.03 2.57 -7.57
C MET A 140 9.26 3.30 -6.24
N PRO A 141 9.90 4.48 -6.26
CA PRO A 141 9.93 5.34 -5.08
C PRO A 141 8.52 5.75 -4.67
N GLN A 142 8.35 6.25 -3.45
CA GLN A 142 7.07 6.83 -3.06
C GLN A 142 6.72 7.99 -4.01
N VAL A 143 5.54 7.91 -4.61
CA VAL A 143 4.99 8.96 -5.49
C VAL A 143 3.76 9.52 -4.83
N VAL A 144 3.69 10.85 -4.70
CA VAL A 144 2.50 11.57 -4.25
C VAL A 144 2.16 12.64 -5.26
N ILE A 145 0.99 12.54 -5.89
CA ILE A 145 0.47 13.55 -6.83
C ILE A 145 -0.83 14.11 -6.26
N ARG A 146 -1.00 15.42 -6.28
CA ARG A 146 -2.23 16.10 -5.83
C ARG A 146 -2.52 17.31 -6.70
N ASN A 147 -3.73 17.87 -6.59
CA ASN A 147 -4.00 19.17 -7.19
C ASN A 147 -2.97 20.20 -6.72
N ALA A 148 -2.50 21.06 -7.62
CA ALA A 148 -1.41 22.00 -7.40
C ALA A 148 -1.66 22.90 -6.19
N GLN A 149 -2.90 23.34 -5.98
CA GLN A 149 -3.30 24.16 -4.83
C GLN A 149 -3.10 23.48 -3.46
N ARG A 150 -2.97 22.14 -3.43
CA ARG A 150 -2.78 21.33 -2.22
C ARG A 150 -1.31 20.97 -1.96
N MET A 151 -0.41 21.47 -2.80
CA MET A 151 1.01 21.18 -2.78
C MET A 151 1.80 22.48 -2.62
N ARG A 152 3.06 22.37 -2.20
CA ARG A 152 3.96 23.52 -2.17
C ARG A 152 4.28 23.96 -3.60
N ILE A 153 4.57 25.25 -3.79
CA ILE A 153 4.81 25.83 -5.12
C ILE A 153 6.14 25.38 -5.74
N ASP A 154 7.09 24.93 -4.91
CA ASP A 154 8.38 24.37 -5.31
C ASP A 154 8.29 22.91 -5.78
N HIS A 155 7.21 22.20 -5.43
CA HIS A 155 6.97 20.85 -5.93
C HIS A 155 6.81 20.85 -7.46
N PRO A 156 7.42 19.90 -8.20
CA PRO A 156 7.34 19.85 -9.65
C PRO A 156 5.91 19.97 -10.21
N ASP A 157 5.73 20.91 -11.14
CA ASP A 157 4.49 21.07 -11.91
C ASP A 157 4.41 20.00 -13.01
N LEU A 158 3.25 19.36 -13.13
CA LEU A 158 3.01 18.32 -14.12
C LEU A 158 2.23 18.84 -15.34
N ALA A 159 1.87 20.13 -15.37
CA ALA A 159 1.25 20.75 -16.55
C ALA A 159 2.05 20.58 -17.85
N PRO A 160 3.39 20.71 -17.88
CA PRO A 160 4.19 20.45 -19.09
C PRO A 160 4.06 19.03 -19.64
N HIS A 161 3.59 18.09 -18.81
CA HIS A 161 3.43 16.68 -19.15
C HIS A 161 1.95 16.27 -19.28
N GLY A 162 1.05 17.25 -19.51
CA GLY A 162 -0.37 16.99 -19.76
C GLY A 162 -1.26 16.87 -18.52
N MET A 163 -0.71 17.03 -17.31
CA MET A 163 -1.48 17.00 -16.06
C MET A 163 -1.67 18.41 -15.47
N SER A 164 -2.30 19.30 -16.24
CA SER A 164 -2.57 20.67 -15.81
C SER A 164 -3.30 20.74 -14.48
N GLY A 165 -2.80 21.57 -13.56
CA GLY A 165 -3.39 21.71 -12.23
C GLY A 165 -2.97 20.63 -11.23
N TYR A 166 -1.97 19.80 -11.53
CA TYR A 166 -1.39 18.80 -10.62
C TYR A 166 0.09 19.03 -10.37
N ARG A 167 0.54 18.66 -9.17
CA ARG A 167 1.96 18.66 -8.77
C ARG A 167 2.34 17.32 -8.15
N MET A 168 3.59 16.93 -8.33
CA MET A 168 4.18 15.76 -7.69
C MET A 168 5.03 16.18 -6.50
N ALA A 169 4.96 15.48 -5.37
CA ALA A 169 5.88 15.70 -4.26
C ALA A 169 7.32 15.50 -4.73
N GLU A 170 8.20 16.40 -4.34
CA GLU A 170 9.61 16.23 -4.61
C GLU A 170 10.16 15.06 -3.79
N SER A 171 10.97 14.22 -4.45
CA SER A 171 11.76 13.21 -3.77
C SER A 171 13.15 13.15 -4.41
N GLY A 172 14.17 12.87 -3.62
CA GLY A 172 15.54 12.69 -4.13
C GLY A 172 15.71 11.44 -5.01
N TRP A 173 14.63 10.67 -5.24
CA TRP A 173 14.64 9.40 -5.95
C TRP A 173 13.91 9.45 -7.29
N ILE A 174 13.27 10.57 -7.64
CA ILE A 174 12.53 10.73 -8.90
C ILE A 174 13.33 11.62 -9.85
N SER A 175 13.95 11.00 -10.87
CA SER A 175 14.62 11.72 -11.95
C SER A 175 13.61 12.48 -12.84
N PRO A 176 14.06 13.47 -13.64
CA PRO A 176 13.20 14.14 -14.62
C PRO A 176 12.52 13.18 -15.61
N GLU A 177 13.24 12.17 -16.10
CA GLU A 177 12.73 11.19 -17.05
C GLU A 177 11.66 10.29 -16.40
N LEU A 178 11.92 9.83 -15.16
CA LEU A 178 10.94 9.05 -14.41
C LEU A 178 9.70 9.91 -14.10
N ARG A 179 9.87 11.20 -13.81
CA ARG A 179 8.76 12.13 -13.58
C ARG A 179 7.87 12.28 -14.81
N GLU A 180 8.47 12.43 -16.00
CA GLU A 180 7.73 12.51 -17.26
C GLU A 180 6.95 11.22 -17.52
N TRP A 181 7.58 10.05 -17.36
CA TRP A 181 6.89 8.77 -17.49
C TRP A 181 5.75 8.61 -16.48
N LEU A 182 5.97 8.98 -15.22
CA LEU A 182 4.95 8.95 -14.18
C LEU A 182 3.78 9.88 -14.50
N ALA A 183 4.04 11.06 -15.06
CA ALA A 183 2.99 11.98 -15.48
C ALA A 183 2.13 11.38 -16.60
N LEU A 184 2.74 10.73 -17.59
CA LEU A 184 2.00 10.01 -18.64
C LEU A 184 1.19 8.83 -18.06
N ALA A 185 1.81 8.00 -17.20
CA ALA A 185 1.15 6.86 -16.60
C ALA A 185 -0.04 7.27 -15.69
N CYS A 186 0.11 8.40 -14.98
CA CYS A 186 -0.89 8.94 -14.05
C CYS A 186 -1.85 9.96 -14.68
N ALA A 187 -1.71 10.29 -15.98
CA ALA A 187 -2.57 11.24 -16.69
C ALA A 187 -4.08 10.99 -16.54
N PRO A 188 -4.59 9.73 -16.45
CA PRO A 188 -6.01 9.47 -16.20
C PRO A 188 -6.56 10.13 -14.93
N LEU A 189 -5.71 10.49 -13.96
CA LEU A 189 -6.10 11.23 -12.76
C LEU A 189 -6.82 12.55 -13.09
N THR A 190 -6.50 13.17 -14.24
CA THR A 190 -7.11 14.42 -14.71
C THR A 190 -8.60 14.28 -15.07
N ALA A 191 -9.08 13.06 -15.30
CA ALA A 191 -10.49 12.78 -15.59
C ALA A 191 -11.39 12.82 -14.33
N ILE A 192 -10.81 12.94 -13.13
CA ILE A 192 -11.56 13.06 -11.89
C ILE A 192 -11.86 14.55 -11.64
N SER A 193 -13.13 14.93 -11.80
CA SER A 193 -13.60 16.27 -11.47
C SER A 193 -13.95 16.36 -9.98
N ALA A 194 -13.03 16.87 -9.16
CA ALA A 194 -13.23 17.09 -7.74
C ALA A 194 -12.32 18.21 -7.19
N SER A 195 -12.70 18.86 -6.09
CA SER A 195 -11.90 19.94 -5.47
C SER A 195 -10.62 19.42 -4.78
N TYR A 196 -10.59 18.13 -4.47
CA TYR A 196 -9.42 17.40 -4.02
C TYR A 196 -9.36 16.05 -4.73
N VAL A 197 -8.21 15.79 -5.33
CA VAL A 197 -7.81 14.53 -5.93
C VAL A 197 -6.36 14.27 -5.50
N SER A 198 -6.08 13.04 -5.09
CA SER A 198 -4.73 12.60 -4.76
C SER A 198 -4.44 11.21 -5.28
N LEU A 199 -3.21 10.99 -5.68
CA LEU A 199 -2.64 9.68 -5.95
C LEU A 199 -1.46 9.46 -5.00
N THR A 200 -1.34 8.23 -4.49
CA THR A 200 -0.17 7.75 -3.75
C THR A 200 0.24 6.38 -4.27
N LEU A 201 1.51 6.24 -4.63
CA LEU A 201 2.13 4.95 -4.93
C LEU A 201 3.17 4.69 -3.86
N ASP A 202 3.07 3.55 -3.18
CA ASP A 202 4.05 3.18 -2.14
C ASP A 202 4.11 1.66 -1.96
N HIS A 203 5.32 1.08 -1.97
CA HIS A 203 5.57 -0.35 -1.71
C HIS A 203 4.64 -1.31 -2.48
N GLY A 204 4.39 -1.05 -3.77
CA GLY A 204 3.54 -1.88 -4.62
C GLY A 204 2.04 -1.70 -4.37
N LEU A 205 1.64 -0.57 -3.77
CA LEU A 205 0.24 -0.19 -3.55
C LEU A 205 -0.05 1.16 -4.22
N LEU A 206 -1.11 1.20 -5.02
CA LEU A 206 -1.63 2.41 -5.65
C LEU A 206 -2.91 2.82 -4.93
N ALA A 207 -2.98 4.06 -4.47
CA ALA A 207 -4.18 4.65 -3.92
C ALA A 207 -4.56 5.92 -4.69
N VAL A 208 -5.83 6.05 -5.05
CA VAL A 208 -6.42 7.26 -5.62
C VAL A 208 -7.59 7.66 -4.74
N ALA A 209 -7.63 8.93 -4.32
CA ALA A 209 -8.70 9.46 -3.49
C ALA A 209 -9.24 10.77 -4.08
N ARG A 210 -10.53 11.01 -3.82
CA ARG A 210 -11.19 12.30 -4.05
C ARG A 210 -11.98 12.74 -2.82
N ASN A 211 -12.32 14.03 -2.73
CA ASN A 211 -13.21 14.51 -1.66
C ASN A 211 -14.62 13.93 -1.77
N GLY A 212 -15.28 13.87 -0.61
CA GLY A 212 -16.66 13.46 -0.41
C GLY A 212 -16.82 11.96 -0.11
N PHE A 213 -17.91 11.61 0.58
CA PHE A 213 -18.35 10.23 0.75
C PHE A 213 -19.26 9.83 -0.42
N ILE A 214 -18.65 9.34 -1.49
CA ILE A 214 -19.35 9.06 -2.74
C ILE A 214 -20.24 7.82 -2.58
N SER A 215 -21.53 7.97 -2.87
CA SER A 215 -22.49 6.85 -2.98
C SER A 215 -23.05 6.66 -4.38
N ASP A 216 -22.85 7.62 -5.28
CA ASP A 216 -23.26 7.49 -6.68
C ASP A 216 -22.44 6.40 -7.38
N THR A 217 -23.14 5.40 -7.92
CA THR A 217 -22.51 4.22 -8.54
C THR A 217 -21.64 4.59 -9.72
N ALA A 218 -22.11 5.47 -10.62
CA ALA A 218 -21.34 5.87 -11.79
C ALA A 218 -20.03 6.58 -11.40
N THR A 219 -20.07 7.42 -10.37
CA THR A 219 -18.89 8.11 -9.85
C THR A 219 -17.91 7.15 -9.17
N LEU A 220 -18.40 6.15 -8.42
CA LEU A 220 -17.57 5.11 -7.82
C LEU A 220 -16.88 4.26 -8.90
N GLU A 221 -17.64 3.81 -9.90
CA GLU A 221 -17.13 3.03 -11.02
C GLU A 221 -16.11 3.83 -11.83
N HIS A 222 -16.35 5.12 -12.08
CA HIS A 222 -15.38 6.00 -12.73
C HIS A 222 -14.07 6.13 -11.92
N LEU A 223 -14.15 6.29 -10.61
CA LEU A 223 -12.98 6.35 -9.74
C LEU A 223 -12.18 5.03 -9.76
N VAL A 224 -12.88 3.89 -9.72
CA VAL A 224 -12.26 2.56 -9.85
C VAL A 224 -11.61 2.40 -11.23
N ALA A 225 -12.31 2.78 -12.30
CA ALA A 225 -11.81 2.70 -13.67
C ALA A 225 -10.55 3.54 -13.89
N VAL A 226 -10.53 4.80 -13.42
CA VAL A 226 -9.34 5.66 -13.47
C VAL A 226 -8.17 5.01 -12.73
N THR A 227 -8.41 4.48 -11.53
CA THR A 227 -7.37 3.80 -10.74
C THR A 227 -6.86 2.54 -11.44
N ALA A 228 -7.76 1.79 -12.08
CA ALA A 228 -7.45 0.60 -12.88
C ALA A 228 -6.55 0.93 -14.07
N THR A 229 -6.89 1.98 -14.83
CA THR A 229 -6.10 2.43 -15.98
C THR A 229 -4.70 2.85 -15.54
N ILE A 230 -4.58 3.56 -14.43
CA ILE A 230 -3.25 3.94 -13.89
C ILE A 230 -2.46 2.68 -13.51
N ALA A 231 -3.07 1.72 -12.82
CA ALA A 231 -2.41 0.44 -12.50
C ALA A 231 -1.95 -0.31 -13.76
N GLN A 232 -2.75 -0.34 -14.81
CA GLN A 232 -2.39 -0.95 -16.10
C GLN A 232 -1.23 -0.21 -16.78
N ASN A 233 -1.22 1.12 -16.76
CA ASN A 233 -0.12 1.92 -17.29
C ASN A 233 1.19 1.63 -16.54
N LEU A 234 1.14 1.51 -15.21
CA LEU A 234 2.30 1.14 -14.39
C LEU A 234 2.82 -0.27 -14.70
N ALA A 235 1.93 -1.18 -15.15
CA ALA A 235 2.28 -2.53 -15.56
C ALA A 235 2.80 -2.65 -17.00
N SER A 236 2.66 -1.60 -17.82
CA SER A 236 3.08 -1.62 -19.22
C SER A 236 4.60 -1.87 -19.36
N GLY A 237 5.00 -2.62 -20.38
CA GLY A 237 6.40 -3.00 -20.62
C GLY A 237 6.91 -4.17 -19.75
N ALA A 238 6.01 -5.07 -19.33
CA ALA A 238 6.38 -6.33 -18.72
C ALA A 238 6.85 -7.34 -19.77
N GLU A 239 8.07 -7.87 -19.60
CA GLU A 239 8.50 -9.08 -20.29
C GLU A 239 7.91 -10.31 -19.60
N ALA A 240 7.88 -11.45 -20.29
CA ALA A 240 7.44 -12.71 -19.70
C ALA A 240 8.34 -13.09 -18.53
N ALA A 241 7.74 -13.57 -17.43
CA ALA A 241 8.50 -14.07 -16.29
C ALA A 241 9.36 -15.28 -16.70
N PRO A 242 10.62 -15.37 -16.24
CA PRO A 242 11.40 -16.59 -16.40
C PRO A 242 10.79 -17.73 -15.57
N ASP A 243 11.26 -18.96 -15.80
CA ASP A 243 10.93 -20.09 -14.93
C ASP A 243 11.27 -19.75 -13.46
N PHE A 244 10.31 -19.97 -12.56
CA PHE A 244 10.51 -19.72 -11.13
C PHE A 244 11.66 -20.55 -10.55
N ALA A 245 11.94 -21.74 -11.06
CA ALA A 245 13.10 -22.53 -10.60
C ALA A 245 14.46 -21.87 -10.96
N ALA A 246 14.44 -20.98 -11.95
CA ALA A 246 15.47 -20.03 -12.36
C ALA A 246 16.33 -19.48 -11.20
N PRO A 247 17.66 -19.70 -11.04
CA PRO A 247 18.41 -18.90 -10.09
C PRO A 247 18.47 -17.44 -10.56
N LEU A 248 18.35 -16.51 -9.61
CA LEU A 248 18.57 -15.09 -9.82
C LEU A 248 20.03 -14.72 -9.51
N PRO A 249 20.52 -13.56 -10.00
CA PRO A 249 21.83 -13.05 -9.64
C PRO A 249 22.00 -12.90 -8.10
N PRO A 250 23.24 -12.96 -7.59
CA PRO A 250 23.51 -12.63 -6.19
C PRO A 250 23.20 -11.15 -5.91
N PRO A 251 22.97 -10.76 -4.64
CA PRO A 251 22.73 -9.37 -4.26
C PRO A 251 23.79 -8.42 -4.79
N ASP A 252 23.37 -7.36 -5.48
CA ASP A 252 24.25 -6.26 -5.90
C ASP A 252 23.73 -4.92 -5.33
N PRO A 253 24.17 -4.56 -4.10
CA PRO A 253 23.74 -3.34 -3.43
C PRO A 253 24.01 -2.05 -4.22
N ALA A 254 24.96 -2.05 -5.17
CA ALA A 254 25.25 -0.88 -5.99
C ALA A 254 24.13 -0.57 -6.99
N THR A 255 23.29 -1.56 -7.31
CA THR A 255 22.16 -1.42 -8.25
C THR A 255 20.83 -1.14 -7.54
N TRP A 256 20.82 -1.18 -6.21
CA TRP A 256 19.60 -1.04 -5.43
C TRP A 256 19.18 0.42 -5.33
N PRO A 257 17.88 0.74 -5.53
CA PRO A 257 17.39 2.07 -5.20
C PRO A 257 17.65 2.35 -3.73
N GLY A 258 18.20 3.53 -3.40
CA GLY A 258 18.68 3.81 -2.04
C GLY A 258 17.60 3.76 -0.95
N PHE A 259 16.33 3.97 -1.30
CA PHE A 259 15.19 3.80 -0.37
C PHE A 259 14.87 2.31 -0.09
N LEU A 260 15.37 1.39 -0.91
CA LEU A 260 15.28 -0.06 -0.71
C LEU A 260 16.54 -0.66 -0.10
N THR A 261 17.67 0.04 -0.11
CA THR A 261 18.92 -0.44 0.47
C THR A 261 18.74 -0.81 1.95
N PRO A 262 19.01 -2.07 2.33
CA PRO A 262 19.02 -2.50 3.72
C PRO A 262 20.14 -1.83 4.51
N GLN A 263 19.89 -1.63 5.80
CA GLN A 263 20.87 -1.21 6.79
C GLN A 263 21.88 -2.34 7.04
N SER A 264 23.09 -1.99 7.49
CA SER A 264 24.17 -2.98 7.71
C SER A 264 23.76 -4.13 8.62
N HIS A 265 23.02 -3.85 9.69
CA HIS A 265 22.55 -4.89 10.61
C HIS A 265 21.50 -5.83 9.98
N GLU A 266 20.75 -5.37 8.97
CA GLU A 266 19.83 -6.20 8.19
C GLU A 266 20.62 -7.15 7.28
N VAL A 267 21.65 -6.63 6.59
CA VAL A 267 22.53 -7.43 5.72
C VAL A 267 23.17 -8.59 6.49
N ASP A 268 23.73 -8.32 7.67
CA ASP A 268 24.33 -9.35 8.52
C ASP A 268 23.29 -10.38 8.97
N ALA A 269 22.05 -9.94 9.25
CA ALA A 269 20.99 -10.84 9.64
C ALA A 269 20.49 -11.72 8.49
N PHE A 270 20.45 -11.21 7.26
CA PHE A 270 20.13 -11.99 6.08
C PHE A 270 21.18 -13.05 5.80
N ALA A 271 22.47 -12.72 5.96
CA ALA A 271 23.55 -13.69 5.85
C ALA A 271 23.44 -14.81 6.88
N ARG A 272 23.24 -14.47 8.16
CA ARG A 272 23.00 -15.47 9.22
C ARG A 272 21.78 -16.35 8.93
N LEU A 273 20.72 -15.77 8.38
CA LEU A 273 19.51 -16.51 8.04
C LEU A 273 19.76 -17.48 6.88
N ALA A 274 20.50 -17.05 5.85
CA ALA A 274 20.91 -17.88 4.73
C ALA A 274 21.72 -19.09 5.22
N ASP A 275 22.75 -18.83 6.03
CA ASP A 275 23.63 -19.87 6.57
C ASP A 275 22.86 -20.87 7.46
N ALA A 276 22.02 -20.37 8.36
CA ALA A 276 21.25 -21.21 9.28
C ALA A 276 20.27 -22.16 8.56
N ASN A 277 19.84 -21.81 7.35
CA ASN A 277 18.90 -22.59 6.55
C ASN A 277 19.56 -23.30 5.36
N GLY A 278 20.88 -23.18 5.18
CA GLY A 278 21.59 -23.74 4.03
C GLY A 278 21.11 -23.17 2.68
N MET A 279 20.69 -21.90 2.68
CA MET A 279 20.17 -21.20 1.50
C MET A 279 21.18 -20.19 0.96
N VAL A 280 21.04 -19.80 -0.30
CA VAL A 280 21.89 -18.80 -0.96
C VAL A 280 21.10 -17.50 -1.13
N GLN A 281 21.74 -16.36 -0.86
CA GLN A 281 21.11 -15.06 -1.11
C GLN A 281 20.97 -14.78 -2.61
N GLU A 282 19.81 -14.27 -3.00
CA GLU A 282 19.51 -13.76 -4.33
C GLU A 282 19.18 -12.27 -4.28
N ASP A 283 19.33 -11.60 -5.42
CA ASP A 283 19.06 -10.18 -5.55
C ASP A 283 17.55 -9.87 -5.46
N ALA A 284 17.18 -9.05 -4.46
CA ALA A 284 15.79 -8.68 -4.21
C ALA A 284 15.19 -7.81 -5.34
N VAL A 285 16.01 -6.99 -6.00
CA VAL A 285 15.57 -6.18 -7.14
C VAL A 285 15.33 -7.08 -8.36
N ALA A 286 16.20 -8.06 -8.60
CA ALA A 286 16.01 -9.06 -9.64
C ALA A 286 14.71 -9.85 -9.43
N LEU A 287 14.37 -10.23 -8.19
CA LEU A 287 13.10 -10.93 -7.91
C LEU A 287 11.89 -10.14 -8.42
N HIS A 288 11.76 -8.85 -8.06
CA HIS A 288 10.62 -8.03 -8.50
C HIS A 288 10.63 -7.73 -10.00
N ARG A 289 11.82 -7.64 -10.61
CA ARG A 289 11.94 -7.44 -12.07
C ARG A 289 11.51 -8.68 -12.84
N SER A 290 11.88 -9.87 -12.35
CA SER A 290 11.58 -11.17 -12.97
C SER A 290 10.14 -11.62 -12.72
N PHE A 291 9.61 -11.42 -11.51
CA PHE A 291 8.28 -11.85 -11.12
C PHE A 291 7.44 -10.63 -10.77
N ARG A 292 6.64 -10.13 -11.71
CA ARG A 292 5.92 -8.87 -11.53
C ARG A 292 4.61 -9.00 -10.76
N LEU A 293 4.00 -10.19 -10.73
CA LEU A 293 2.73 -10.45 -10.05
C LEU A 293 2.93 -11.21 -8.74
N LEU A 294 4.02 -10.90 -8.01
CA LEU A 294 4.37 -11.58 -6.77
C LEU A 294 3.18 -11.60 -5.79
N PRO A 295 2.76 -12.79 -5.33
CA PRO A 295 1.57 -12.94 -4.49
C PRO A 295 1.86 -12.65 -3.02
N PHE A 296 2.47 -11.50 -2.69
CA PHE A 296 2.64 -11.06 -1.31
C PHE A 296 2.65 -9.53 -1.20
N PRO A 297 2.33 -8.96 -0.03
CA PRO A 297 2.30 -7.51 0.13
C PRO A 297 3.68 -6.92 0.43
N GLY A 298 4.01 -5.80 -0.22
CA GLY A 298 5.22 -5.01 0.04
C GLY A 298 6.38 -5.34 -0.90
N VAL A 299 7.59 -5.00 -0.44
CA VAL A 299 8.83 -5.10 -1.23
C VAL A 299 9.82 -6.00 -0.50
N ALA A 300 10.34 -7.02 -1.19
CA ALA A 300 11.50 -7.79 -0.76
C ALA A 300 12.69 -6.90 -0.39
N LYS A 301 13.23 -7.12 0.82
CA LYS A 301 14.50 -6.61 1.33
C LYS A 301 15.61 -7.65 1.27
N ALA A 302 15.24 -8.93 1.31
CA ALA A 302 16.13 -10.07 1.12
C ALA A 302 15.39 -11.23 0.48
N VAL A 303 16.12 -12.03 -0.29
CA VAL A 303 15.63 -13.25 -0.94
C VAL A 303 16.66 -14.34 -0.72
N LEU A 304 16.22 -15.49 -0.21
CA LEU A 304 17.04 -16.67 0.00
C LEU A 304 16.48 -17.79 -0.87
N ARG A 305 17.31 -18.44 -1.68
CA ARG A 305 16.93 -19.60 -2.52
C ARG A 305 17.59 -20.87 -2.01
N GLY A 306 16.84 -21.97 -2.06
CA GLY A 306 17.31 -23.30 -1.71
C GLY A 306 16.17 -24.19 -1.20
N PRO A 307 16.50 -25.31 -0.52
CA PRO A 307 15.51 -26.15 0.12
C PRO A 307 14.72 -25.34 1.14
N ILE A 308 13.39 -25.34 1.04
CA ILE A 308 12.55 -24.66 2.01
C ILE A 308 12.68 -25.41 3.35
N PRO A 309 13.00 -24.73 4.47
CA PRO A 309 13.17 -25.39 5.76
C PRO A 309 11.98 -26.28 6.15
N GLY A 310 12.26 -27.52 6.55
CA GLY A 310 11.24 -28.53 6.88
C GLY A 310 10.60 -29.24 5.69
N THR A 311 11.15 -29.07 4.48
CA THR A 311 10.65 -29.67 3.23
C THR A 311 11.77 -30.31 2.40
N ARG A 312 11.42 -31.00 1.31
CA ARG A 312 12.38 -31.42 0.27
C ARG A 312 12.31 -30.53 -0.98
N ALA A 313 11.42 -29.55 -1.00
CA ALA A 313 11.18 -28.71 -2.15
C ALA A 313 12.13 -27.52 -2.18
N ASP A 314 12.59 -27.16 -3.37
CA ASP A 314 13.30 -25.90 -3.60
C ASP A 314 12.31 -24.75 -3.74
N GLY A 315 12.69 -23.60 -3.19
CA GLY A 315 11.91 -22.38 -3.33
C GLY A 315 12.67 -21.16 -2.82
N ARG A 316 11.92 -20.14 -2.41
CA ARG A 316 12.48 -18.91 -1.86
C ARG A 316 11.87 -18.55 -0.52
N VAL A 317 12.70 -18.02 0.36
CA VAL A 317 12.28 -17.30 1.56
C VAL A 317 12.57 -15.83 1.34
N VAL A 318 11.55 -14.99 1.43
CA VAL A 318 11.63 -13.55 1.21
C VAL A 318 11.36 -12.81 2.51
N ILE A 319 12.18 -11.81 2.81
CA ILE A 319 11.91 -10.86 3.89
C ILE A 319 11.32 -9.61 3.26
N ALA A 320 10.02 -9.39 3.43
CA ALA A 320 9.28 -8.30 2.80
C ALA A 320 8.98 -7.16 3.80
N ALA A 321 9.09 -5.93 3.34
CA ALA A 321 8.74 -4.72 4.08
C ALA A 321 7.58 -3.97 3.38
N GLN A 322 6.69 -3.35 4.15
CA GLN A 322 5.57 -2.56 3.62
C GLN A 322 5.74 -1.05 3.83
N GLY A 323 6.87 -0.58 4.36
CA GLY A 323 7.21 0.85 4.43
C GLY A 323 6.23 1.74 5.20
N GLY A 324 6.33 3.05 4.98
CA GLY A 324 5.50 4.06 5.63
C GLY A 324 5.51 3.94 7.15
N ARG A 325 4.33 3.92 7.77
CA ARG A 325 4.17 3.71 9.23
C ARG A 325 4.50 2.29 9.72
N THR A 326 4.77 1.36 8.81
CA THR A 326 5.22 0.00 9.11
C THR A 326 6.71 -0.21 8.88
N SER A 327 7.45 0.88 8.63
CA SER A 327 8.90 0.84 8.54
C SER A 327 9.52 0.21 9.81
N GLY A 328 10.55 -0.62 9.63
CA GLY A 328 11.14 -1.42 10.72
C GLY A 328 10.35 -2.66 11.11
N THR A 329 9.32 -3.04 10.35
CA THR A 329 8.57 -4.29 10.53
C THR A 329 8.56 -5.12 9.25
N TYR A 330 8.65 -6.45 9.40
CA TYR A 330 8.86 -7.36 8.27
C TYR A 330 7.86 -8.51 8.25
N ARG A 331 7.69 -9.10 7.07
CA ARG A 331 7.04 -10.40 6.87
C ARG A 331 8.05 -11.38 6.29
N THR A 332 8.12 -12.58 6.85
CA THR A 332 8.78 -13.70 6.22
C THR A 332 7.79 -14.41 5.31
N VAL A 333 8.09 -14.44 4.02
CA VAL A 333 7.25 -15.03 2.97
C VAL A 333 7.95 -16.27 2.44
N VAL A 334 7.24 -17.38 2.34
CA VAL A 334 7.69 -18.59 1.62
C VAL A 334 7.09 -18.54 0.23
N LEU A 335 7.92 -18.69 -0.80
CA LEU A 335 7.53 -18.81 -2.20
C LEU A 335 7.94 -20.19 -2.73
N ALA A 336 7.03 -20.86 -3.41
CA ALA A 336 7.25 -22.15 -4.04
C ALA A 336 6.54 -22.20 -5.40
N PRO A 337 6.95 -23.10 -6.32
CA PRO A 337 6.13 -23.43 -7.48
C PRO A 337 4.73 -23.86 -7.03
N ALA A 338 3.70 -23.30 -7.65
CA ALA A 338 2.33 -23.71 -7.40
C ALA A 338 2.10 -25.14 -7.91
N ALA A 339 1.31 -25.92 -7.17
CA ALA A 339 0.88 -27.24 -7.62
C ALA A 339 0.03 -27.12 -8.91
N PRO A 340 0.06 -28.10 -9.82
CA PRO A 340 -0.71 -28.05 -11.05
C PRO A 340 -2.20 -27.77 -10.81
N GLY A 341 -2.72 -26.69 -11.39
CA GLY A 341 -4.13 -26.28 -11.25
C GLY A 341 -4.48 -25.59 -9.94
N ALA A 342 -3.53 -25.40 -9.01
CA ALA A 342 -3.76 -24.66 -7.79
C ALA A 342 -4.10 -23.19 -8.08
N THR A 343 -5.14 -22.68 -7.43
CA THR A 343 -5.57 -21.29 -7.55
C THR A 343 -6.10 -20.79 -6.21
N THR A 344 -6.09 -19.48 -6.02
CA THR A 344 -6.69 -18.82 -4.86
C THR A 344 -7.44 -17.56 -5.32
N PRO A 345 -8.41 -17.06 -4.55
CA PRO A 345 -8.89 -15.68 -4.71
C PRO A 345 -7.72 -14.68 -4.64
N VAL A 346 -7.83 -13.58 -5.38
CA VAL A 346 -6.81 -12.53 -5.39
C VAL A 346 -6.71 -11.88 -4.00
N GLY A 347 -5.49 -11.68 -3.52
CA GLY A 347 -5.22 -11.21 -2.15
C GLY A 347 -5.14 -12.32 -1.11
N GLY A 348 -5.27 -13.57 -1.56
CA GLY A 348 -5.03 -14.75 -0.76
C GLY A 348 -6.14 -15.11 0.22
N VAL A 349 -6.00 -16.28 0.80
CA VAL A 349 -6.91 -16.84 1.80
C VAL A 349 -6.19 -16.89 3.14
N LEU A 350 -6.84 -16.41 4.20
CA LEU A 350 -6.33 -16.59 5.56
C LEU A 350 -6.51 -18.05 5.98
N HIS A 351 -5.40 -18.74 6.20
CA HIS A 351 -5.35 -20.05 6.83
C HIS A 351 -5.36 -19.87 8.35
N GLN A 352 -6.55 -19.97 8.94
CA GLN A 352 -6.80 -19.74 10.37
C GLN A 352 -5.88 -20.54 11.31
N PRO A 353 -5.62 -21.85 11.09
CA PRO A 353 -4.81 -22.66 12.01
C PRO A 353 -3.37 -22.15 12.20
N THR A 354 -2.78 -21.52 11.18
CA THR A 354 -1.39 -21.03 11.21
C THR A 354 -1.31 -19.50 11.26
N ASP A 355 -2.45 -18.82 11.26
CA ASP A 355 -2.56 -17.36 11.10
C ASP A 355 -1.70 -16.79 9.94
N SER A 356 -1.71 -17.52 8.81
CA SER A 356 -0.96 -17.15 7.59
C SER A 356 -1.90 -16.95 6.42
N TYR A 357 -1.64 -15.94 5.60
CA TYR A 357 -2.23 -15.86 4.27
C TYR A 357 -1.49 -16.78 3.32
N VAL A 358 -2.23 -17.34 2.37
CA VAL A 358 -1.68 -18.05 1.22
C VAL A 358 -2.31 -17.54 -0.07
N GLU A 359 -1.51 -17.40 -1.11
CA GLU A 359 -1.98 -16.93 -2.42
C GLU A 359 -1.18 -17.58 -3.55
N VAL A 360 -1.86 -17.88 -4.65
CA VAL A 360 -1.25 -18.33 -5.90
C VAL A 360 -1.43 -17.26 -6.97
N SER A 361 -0.33 -16.87 -7.61
CA SER A 361 -0.31 -15.94 -8.74
C SER A 361 0.84 -16.31 -9.67
N ASP A 362 0.57 -16.34 -10.98
CA ASP A 362 1.56 -16.58 -12.04
C ASP A 362 2.44 -17.82 -11.79
N GLY A 363 1.80 -18.93 -11.40
CA GLY A 363 2.50 -20.20 -11.12
C GLY A 363 3.32 -20.22 -9.83
N VAL A 364 3.26 -19.17 -9.02
CA VAL A 364 3.95 -19.08 -7.72
C VAL A 364 2.93 -19.14 -6.60
N ALA A 365 3.14 -20.06 -5.65
CA ALA A 365 2.41 -20.10 -4.39
C ALA A 365 3.22 -19.37 -3.31
N ALA A 366 2.57 -18.47 -2.59
CA ALA A 366 3.16 -17.71 -1.48
C ALA A 366 2.41 -17.98 -0.18
N GLY A 367 3.15 -18.04 0.92
CA GLY A 367 2.61 -18.10 2.28
C GLY A 367 3.30 -17.07 3.19
N TRP A 368 2.54 -16.29 3.96
CA TRP A 368 3.10 -15.29 4.86
C TRP A 368 2.22 -15.06 6.10
N PRO A 369 2.79 -14.72 7.28
CA PRO A 369 2.02 -14.50 8.49
C PRO A 369 1.09 -13.29 8.34
N ARG A 370 -0.05 -13.25 9.04
CA ARG A 370 -0.95 -12.07 9.05
C ARG A 370 -0.30 -10.86 9.72
N THR A 371 0.48 -11.07 10.77
CA THR A 371 1.19 -10.04 11.52
C THR A 371 2.57 -9.75 10.95
N ARG A 372 3.20 -8.68 11.43
CA ARG A 372 4.57 -8.27 11.08
C ARG A 372 5.44 -8.33 12.33
N THR A 373 6.71 -8.66 12.16
CA THR A 373 7.67 -8.74 13.26
C THR A 373 8.48 -7.44 13.32
N PRO A 374 8.49 -6.69 14.44
CA PRO A 374 9.30 -5.50 14.59
C PRO A 374 10.77 -5.86 14.82
N ASN A 375 11.69 -5.15 14.15
CA ASN A 375 13.14 -5.20 14.38
C ASN A 375 13.76 -6.62 14.43
N GLY A 376 13.13 -7.60 13.76
CA GLY A 376 13.54 -9.00 13.85
C GLY A 376 12.93 -9.88 12.77
N PHE A 377 13.53 -11.05 12.59
CA PHE A 377 13.16 -12.06 11.60
C PHE A 377 12.76 -13.33 12.37
N ASP A 378 11.49 -13.46 12.78
CA ASP A 378 10.95 -14.70 13.34
C ASP A 378 10.75 -15.73 12.22
N SER A 379 11.86 -16.09 11.59
CA SER A 379 11.89 -16.75 10.29
C SER A 379 11.55 -18.22 10.40
N GLU A 380 12.13 -18.98 11.34
CA GLU A 380 11.91 -20.42 11.44
C GLU A 380 10.43 -20.75 11.74
N ALA A 381 9.85 -20.11 12.75
CA ALA A 381 8.45 -20.33 13.09
C ALA A 381 7.50 -19.79 11.99
N SER A 382 7.82 -18.66 11.36
CA SER A 382 7.01 -18.14 10.25
C SER A 382 7.09 -19.01 9.00
N ILE A 383 8.27 -19.53 8.66
CA ILE A 383 8.47 -20.47 7.55
C ILE A 383 7.67 -21.74 7.82
N GLY A 384 7.79 -22.34 9.00
CA GLY A 384 7.03 -23.53 9.37
C GLY A 384 5.51 -23.33 9.27
N ARG A 385 5.00 -22.19 9.74
CA ARG A 385 3.57 -21.83 9.61
C ARG A 385 3.14 -21.63 8.15
N ALA A 386 3.97 -20.98 7.32
CA ALA A 386 3.67 -20.77 5.92
C ALA A 386 3.70 -22.09 5.12
N VAL A 387 4.69 -22.95 5.36
CA VAL A 387 4.77 -24.31 4.77
C VAL A 387 3.55 -25.13 5.15
N ALA A 388 3.17 -25.15 6.44
CA ALA A 388 1.99 -25.86 6.90
C ALA A 388 0.71 -25.37 6.20
N ALA A 389 0.55 -24.05 6.03
CA ALA A 389 -0.59 -23.47 5.33
C ALA A 389 -0.65 -23.84 3.85
N LEU A 390 0.49 -23.78 3.15
CA LEU A 390 0.60 -24.14 1.74
C LEU A 390 0.32 -25.63 1.51
N ARG A 391 0.85 -26.50 2.37
CA ARG A 391 0.65 -27.96 2.30
C ARG A 391 -0.79 -28.35 2.61
N ASP A 392 -1.38 -27.83 3.69
CA ASP A 392 -2.78 -28.12 4.06
C ASP A 392 -3.76 -27.74 2.96
N ARG A 393 -3.50 -26.63 2.26
CA ARG A 393 -4.31 -26.15 1.14
C ARG A 393 -3.96 -26.79 -0.21
N GLY A 394 -2.96 -27.67 -0.26
CA GLY A 394 -2.52 -28.31 -1.51
C GLY A 394 -2.03 -27.33 -2.58
N LEU A 395 -1.47 -26.19 -2.17
CA LEU A 395 -1.08 -25.11 -3.09
C LEU A 395 0.33 -25.29 -3.67
N ALA A 396 1.17 -26.09 -3.02
CA ALA A 396 2.52 -26.40 -3.46
C ALA A 396 2.91 -27.81 -2.98
N ASP A 397 3.81 -28.46 -3.72
CA ASP A 397 4.39 -29.76 -3.35
C ASP A 397 5.60 -29.54 -2.43
N LEU A 398 5.34 -29.49 -1.11
CA LEU A 398 6.28 -29.13 -0.04
C LEU A 398 6.45 -30.26 0.98
#